data_AF-A0A2V8CDB0-F1
#
_entry.id   AF-A0A2V8CDB0-F1
#
_cell.length_a   1.000
_cell.length_b   1.000
_cell.length_c   1.000
_cell.angle_alpha   90.00
_cell.angle_beta   90.00
_cell.angle_gamma   90.00
#
_symmetry.space_group_name_H-M   'P 1'
#
loop_
_entity.id
_entity.type
_entity.pdbx_description
1 polymer ?
#
loop_
_entity_poly.entity_id
_entity_poly.type
_entity_poly.pdbx_seq_one_letter_code
_entity_poly.pdbx_strand_id
1 'polypeptide(L)' 'MFRQRTGYAHHQTHKNRLWQDGCYDHILREEEITLVVARYIVANPLRDGRCEDVRRYPFVGSSRYSIDQLADAVMSQP' A
#
# COMPACT_ATOMS: atom_id res chain seq x y z
N MET A 1 6.30 -13.91 11.38
CA MET A 1 7.04 -14.22 10.13
C MET A 1 6.09 -14.24 8.93
N PHE A 2 5.84 -13.10 8.25
CA PHE A 2 4.99 -13.06 7.05
C PHE A 2 5.75 -13.48 5.79
N ARG A 3 6.86 -12.79 5.45
CA ARG A 3 7.66 -13.03 4.24
C ARG A 3 8.23 -14.45 4.16
N GLN A 4 8.66 -15.02 5.28
CA GLN A 4 9.16 -16.40 5.33
C GLN A 4 8.06 -17.40 4.94
N ARG A 5 6.86 -17.26 5.51
CA ARG A 5 5.74 -18.17 5.26
C ARG A 5 5.25 -18.09 3.82
N THR A 6 5.03 -16.87 3.32
CA THR A 6 4.58 -16.65 1.94
C THR A 6 5.67 -17.02 0.93
N GLY A 7 6.95 -16.76 1.24
CA GLY A 7 8.08 -17.18 0.42
C GLY A 7 8.18 -18.70 0.31
N TYR A 8 8.04 -19.43 1.42
CA TYR A 8 8.02 -20.89 1.42
C TYR A 8 6.84 -21.43 0.59
N ALA A 9 5.63 -20.94 0.84
CA ALA A 9 4.44 -21.38 0.10
C ALA A 9 4.53 -21.12 -1.42
N HIS A 10 5.08 -19.97 -1.82
CA HIS A 10 5.30 -19.65 -3.23
C HIS A 10 6.39 -20.53 -3.86
N HIS A 11 7.49 -20.79 -3.14
CA HIS A 11 8.55 -21.66 -3.65
C HIS A 11 8.03 -23.09 -3.91
N GLN A 12 7.12 -23.59 -3.07
CA GLN A 12 6.54 -24.92 -3.28
C GLN A 12 5.79 -25.04 -4.61
N THR A 13 5.13 -23.96 -5.06
CA THR A 13 4.26 -23.92 -6.25
C THR A 13 4.95 -23.39 -7.51
N HIS A 14 5.79 -22.36 -7.40
CA HIS A 14 6.38 -21.63 -8.54
C HIS A 14 7.89 -21.86 -8.70
N LYS A 15 8.55 -22.54 -7.76
CA LYS A 15 9.98 -22.91 -7.77
C LYS A 15 10.96 -21.75 -7.94
N ASN A 16 10.53 -20.52 -7.71
CA ASN A 16 11.36 -19.31 -7.72
C ASN A 16 11.15 -18.48 -6.44
N ARG A 17 11.93 -17.40 -6.32
CA ARG A 17 11.90 -16.50 -5.16
C ARG A 17 10.77 -15.47 -5.33
N LEU A 18 9.92 -15.34 -4.30
CA LEU A 18 8.80 -14.38 -4.30
C LEU A 18 9.23 -12.94 -3.96
N TRP A 19 10.02 -12.78 -2.90
CA TRP A 19 10.33 -11.47 -2.32
C TRP A 19 11.70 -10.97 -2.78
N GLN A 20 11.83 -9.68 -3.13
CA GLN A 20 13.14 -9.02 -3.30
C GLN A 20 13.99 -9.06 -2.01
N ASP A 21 15.28 -8.73 -2.10
CA ASP A 21 16.15 -8.53 -0.93
C ASP A 21 15.80 -7.23 -0.19
N GLY A 22 15.84 -7.27 1.15
CA GLY A 22 15.50 -6.11 1.99
C GLY A 22 14.01 -5.70 1.94
N CYS A 23 13.71 -4.54 2.51
CA CYS A 23 12.47 -3.77 2.36
C CYS A 23 12.79 -2.28 2.51
N TYR A 24 11.92 -1.42 2.00
CA TYR A 24 12.00 0.01 2.26
C TYR A 24 11.26 0.32 3.56
N ASP A 25 11.98 0.83 4.55
CA ASP A 25 11.43 1.23 5.85
C ASP A 25 11.62 2.74 6.04
N HIS A 26 10.52 3.45 6.30
CA HIS A 26 10.52 4.87 6.64
C HIS A 26 9.78 5.05 7.96
N ILE A 27 10.48 5.56 8.98
CA ILE A 27 9.92 5.81 10.31
C ILE A 27 9.27 7.19 10.29
N LEU A 28 7.97 7.24 10.58
CA LEU A 28 7.23 8.48 10.62
C LEU A 28 7.53 9.28 11.88
N ARG A 29 7.79 10.56 11.69
CA ARG A 29 7.91 11.54 12.78
C ARG A 29 6.55 12.17 13.10
N GLU A 30 6.47 12.88 14.23
CA GLU A 30 5.22 13.49 14.69
C GLU A 30 4.74 14.61 13.75
N GLU A 31 5.67 15.34 13.13
CA GLU A 31 5.39 16.37 12.12
C GLU A 31 4.86 15.79 10.79
N GLU A 32 5.06 14.50 10.54
CA GLU A 32 4.52 13.82 9.36
C GLU A 32 3.07 13.43 9.59
N ILE A 33 2.15 14.22 9.05
CA ILE A 33 0.72 13.93 9.13
C ILE A 33 0.45 12.56 8.51
N THR A 34 0.01 11.59 9.32
CA THR A 34 -0.20 10.19 8.88
C THR A 34 -1.11 10.07 7.65
N LEU A 35 -2.08 10.97 7.50
CA LEU A 35 -2.96 11.02 6.32
C LEU A 35 -2.19 11.35 5.02
N VAL A 36 -1.18 12.21 5.09
CA VAL A 36 -0.32 12.57 3.94
C VAL A 36 0.48 11.37 3.46
N VAL A 37 0.98 10.56 4.40
CA VAL A 37 1.71 9.32 4.07
C VAL A 37 0.76 8.24 3.58
N ALA A 38 -0.39 8.06 4.24
CA ALA A 38 -1.40 7.09 3.83
C ALA A 38 -1.91 7.38 2.41
N ARG A 39 -2.07 8.65 2.05
CA ARG A 39 -2.41 9.08 0.69
C ARG A 39 -1.43 8.53 -0.34
N TYR A 40 -0.12 8.55 -0.08
CA TYR A 40 0.87 8.02 -1.02
C TYR A 40 0.63 6.53 -1.32
N ILE A 41 0.38 5.73 -0.27
CA ILE A 41 0.11 4.29 -0.38
C ILE A 41 -1.18 4.06 -1.17
N VAL A 42 -2.24 4.78 -0.80
CA VAL A 42 -3.58 4.61 -1.35
C VAL A 42 -3.67 5.09 -2.81
N ALA A 43 -2.93 6.13 -3.19
CA ALA A 43 -2.84 6.58 -4.58
C ALA A 43 -1.97 5.69 -5.50
N ASN A 44 -1.26 4.68 -4.96
CA ASN A 44 -0.37 3.85 -5.78
C ASN A 44 -1.06 3.11 -6.93
N PRO A 45 -2.24 2.48 -6.73
CA PRO A 45 -2.97 1.83 -7.82
C PRO A 45 -3.40 2.80 -8.93
N LEU A 46 -3.65 4.07 -8.59
CA LEU A 46 -3.94 5.12 -9.58
C LEU A 46 -2.70 5.43 -10.42
N ARG A 47 -1.55 5.63 -9.75
CA ARG A 47 -0.27 5.90 -10.43
C ARG A 47 0.19 4.75 -11.32
N ASP A 48 -0.12 3.51 -10.93
CA ASP A 48 0.17 2.29 -11.70
C ASP A 48 -0.89 2.02 -12.79
N GLY A 49 -1.93 2.86 -12.91
CA GLY A 49 -2.99 2.71 -13.91
C GLY A 49 -3.91 1.50 -13.70
N ARG A 50 -3.92 0.90 -12.51
CA ARG A 50 -4.77 -0.27 -12.18
C ARG A 50 -6.22 0.10 -11.94
N CYS A 51 -6.49 1.34 -11.56
CA CYS A 51 -7.84 1.88 -11.43
C CYS A 51 -7.84 3.39 -11.67
N GLU A 52 -9.02 3.92 -12.02
CA GLU A 52 -9.28 5.36 -12.15
C GLU A 52 -9.80 5.97 -10.84
N ASP A 53 -10.30 5.12 -9.94
CA ASP A 53 -10.84 5.49 -8.64
C ASP A 53 -10.33 4.51 -7.60
N VAL A 54 -9.74 5.05 -6.53
CA VAL A 54 -9.15 4.26 -5.46
C VAL A 54 -10.18 3.47 -4.68
N ARG A 55 -11.43 3.96 -4.61
CA ARG A 55 -12.57 3.26 -4.00
C ARG A 55 -12.90 1.96 -4.71
N ARG A 56 -12.49 1.81 -5.97
CA ARG A 56 -12.72 0.60 -6.78
C ARG A 56 -11.60 -0.42 -6.66
N TYR A 57 -10.50 -0.09 -5.96
CA TYR A 57 -9.41 -1.03 -5.77
C TYR A 57 -9.59 -1.83 -4.47
N PRO A 58 -9.83 -3.15 -4.52
CA PRO A 58 -10.24 -3.93 -3.35
C PRO A 58 -9.11 -4.17 -2.34
N PHE A 59 -7.86 -3.85 -2.69
CA PHE A 59 -6.67 -4.13 -1.88
C PHE A 59 -6.08 -2.89 -1.20
N VAL A 60 -6.87 -1.82 -1.05
CA VAL A 60 -6.53 -0.65 -0.22
C VAL A 60 -7.46 -0.54 0.97
N GLY A 61 -6.95 0.04 2.05
CA GLY A 61 -7.73 0.30 3.26
C GLY A 61 -6.88 0.88 4.37
N SER A 62 -7.53 1.31 5.44
CA SER A 62 -6.89 1.79 6.66
C SER A 62 -7.72 1.40 7.87
N SER A 63 -7.06 1.10 8.98
CA SER A 63 -7.74 0.93 10.28
C SER A 63 -8.08 2.27 10.95
N ARG A 64 -7.55 3.38 10.42
CA ARG A 64 -7.67 4.73 11.02
C ARG A 64 -8.57 5.67 10.23
N TYR A 65 -8.56 5.57 8.90
CA TYR A 65 -9.31 6.46 8.01
C TYR A 65 -10.30 5.66 7.17
N SER A 66 -11.47 6.22 6.90
CA SER A 66 -12.41 5.61 5.94
C SER A 66 -11.85 5.71 4.52
N ILE A 67 -12.37 4.89 3.61
CA ILE A 67 -11.98 4.95 2.20
C ILE A 67 -12.33 6.32 1.59
N ASP A 68 -13.41 6.96 2.04
CA ASP A 68 -13.79 8.30 1.57
C ASP A 68 -12.82 9.38 2.06
N GLN A 69 -12.42 9.34 3.33
CA GLN A 69 -11.39 10.27 3.85
C GLN A 69 -10.05 10.13 3.12
N LEU A 70 -9.69 8.90 2.74
CA LEU A 70 -8.48 8.64 1.96
C LEU A 70 -8.64 9.11 0.51
N ALA A 71 -9.80 8.87 -0.11
CA ALA A 71 -10.10 9.33 -1.46
C ALA A 71 -10.11 10.86 -1.53
N ASP A 72 -10.73 11.53 -0.57
CA ASP A 72 -10.72 12.99 -0.45
C ASP A 72 -9.29 13.51 -0.28
N ALA A 73 -8.47 12.86 0.55
CA ALA A 73 -7.07 13.22 0.72
C ALA A 73 -6.25 13.09 -0.57
N VAL A 74 -6.56 12.09 -1.41
CA VAL A 74 -5.96 11.92 -2.75
C VAL A 74 -6.42 13.03 -3.70
N MET A 75 -7.71 13.38 -3.70
CA MET A 75 -8.28 14.41 -4.58
C MET A 75 -7.92 15.84 -4.17
N SER A 76 -7.57 16.09 -2.91
CA SER A 76 -7.28 17.41 -2.35
C SER A 76 -5.85 17.93 -2.64
N GLN A 77 -5.15 17.37 -3.63
CA GLN A 77 -3.88 17.94 -4.10
C GLN A 77 -4.12 18.91 -5.28
N PRO A 78 -3.41 20.05 -5.36
CA PRO A 78 -3.16 20.69 -6.65
C PRO A 78 -2.28 19.81 -7.55
#